data_AF-A0A8S3X2P5-F1
#
_entry.id   AF-A0A8S3X2P5-F1
#
_cell.length_a   1.000
_cell.length_b   1.000
_cell.length_c   1.000
_cell.angle_alpha   90.00
_cell.angle_beta   90.00
_cell.angle_gamma   90.00
#
_symmetry.space_group_name_H-M   'P 1'
#
loop_
_entity.id
_entity.type
_entity.pdbx_description
1 polymer ?
#
loop_
_entity_poly.entity_id
_entity_poly.type
_entity_poly.pdbx_seq_one_letter_code
_entity_poly.pdbx_strand_id
1 'polypeptide(L)'
;MIVSINGETRKIIWQNPVPSSVRFCRPIRARFIHETKDITKEEITYIEEQARNLKEITGMEVSVKINHNILLTMVDGKVCNAATDTASTMRCYICGQTSKDFNKLEIGNVCEESLKFGLSILHARIRFFELLLHLAYKAPLQKWQARTAEDKNILKETKQKIQ
;
A
#
# COMPACT_ATOMS: atom_id res chain seq x y z
N MET A 1 5.88 17.86 12.38
CA MET A 1 6.54 17.93 13.70
C MET A 1 5.54 18.45 14.70
N ILE A 2 5.14 17.60 15.63
CA ILE A 2 4.28 17.95 16.75
C ILE A 2 5.18 18.09 17.97
N VAL A 3 5.07 19.20 18.69
CA VAL A 3 5.77 19.39 19.96
C VAL A 3 4.73 19.43 21.09
N SER A 4 5.06 18.75 22.18
CA SER A 4 4.33 18.84 23.43
C SER A 4 5.04 19.85 24.31
N ILE A 5 4.36 20.93 24.69
CA ILE A 5 4.87 21.88 25.69
C ILE A 5 4.21 21.51 27.02
N ASN A 6 5.04 21.12 28.00
CA ASN A 6 4.62 20.75 29.36
C ASN A 6 3.57 19.62 29.46
N GLY A 7 3.52 18.71 28.48
CA GLY A 7 2.67 17.52 28.54
C GLY A 7 1.21 17.70 28.10
N GLU A 8 0.70 18.94 28.01
CA GLU A 8 -0.74 19.18 27.81
C GLU A 8 -1.11 19.73 26.43
N THR A 9 -0.22 20.50 25.77
CA THR A 9 -0.54 21.13 24.49
C THR A 9 0.28 20.55 23.33
N ARG A 10 -0.41 19.83 22.44
CA ARG A 10 0.15 19.38 21.15
C ARG A 10 0.08 20.51 20.14
N LYS A 11 1.21 21.15 19.84
CA LYS A 11 1.29 22.17 18.79
C LYS A 11 2.02 21.63 17.57
N ILE A 12 1.44 21.83 16.39
CA ILE A 12 2.13 21.56 15.12
C ILE A 12 3.10 22.71 14.87
N ILE A 13 4.41 22.44 14.95
CA ILE A 13 5.45 23.43 14.65
C ILE A 13 5.75 23.48 13.15
N TRP A 14 5.66 22.32 12.50
CA TRP A 14 5.91 22.21 11.08
C TRP A 14 5.07 21.10 10.45
N GLN A 15 4.51 21.37 9.29
CA GLN A 15 3.80 20.40 8.46
C GLN A 15 4.26 20.55 7.03
N ASN A 16 4.48 19.44 6.33
CA ASN A 16 4.83 19.47 4.93
C ASN A 16 3.67 20.08 4.12
N PRO A 17 3.88 21.20 3.40
CA PRO A 17 2.84 21.85 2.63
C PRO A 17 2.40 21.03 1.41
N VAL A 18 3.27 20.17 0.87
CA VAL A 18 3.00 19.34 -0.32
C VAL A 18 3.47 17.89 -0.12
N PRO A 19 2.73 17.07 0.65
CA PRO A 19 3.15 15.72 1.03
C PRO A 19 3.33 14.77 -0.15
N SER A 20 2.62 14.97 -1.26
CA SER A 20 2.75 14.17 -2.48
C SER A 20 3.89 14.61 -3.39
N SER A 21 4.63 15.68 -3.05
CA SER A 21 5.73 16.18 -3.87
C SER A 21 6.99 15.36 -3.67
N VAL A 22 7.61 14.95 -4.78
CA VAL A 22 8.92 14.27 -4.81
C VAL A 22 10.02 15.08 -4.12
N ARG A 23 9.87 16.41 -4.00
CA ARG A 23 10.84 17.30 -3.35
C ARG A 23 11.08 16.97 -1.87
N PHE A 24 10.09 16.40 -1.20
CA PHE A 24 10.16 16.02 0.21
C PHE A 24 10.39 14.51 0.41
N CYS A 25 10.42 13.72 -0.68
CA CYS A 25 10.78 12.31 -0.63
C CYS A 25 12.30 12.19 -0.61
N ARG A 26 12.86 11.73 0.51
CA ARG A 26 14.31 11.58 0.68
C ARG A 26 14.71 10.13 0.42
N PRO A 27 15.59 9.87 -0.57
CA PRO A 27 16.08 8.52 -0.80
C PRO A 27 16.93 8.06 0.38
N ILE A 28 16.62 6.89 0.93
CA ILE A 28 17.38 6.27 2.03
C ILE A 28 18.43 5.32 1.47
N ARG A 29 18.04 4.45 0.53
CA ARG A 29 18.89 3.45 -0.09
C ARG A 29 18.44 3.18 -1.53
N ALA A 30 19.40 2.93 -2.42
CA ALA A 30 19.15 2.46 -3.78
C ALA A 30 20.04 1.23 -4.06
N ARG A 31 19.49 0.21 -4.73
CA ARG A 31 20.20 -1.02 -5.11
C ARG A 31 19.92 -1.35 -6.57
N PHE A 32 20.92 -1.90 -7.25
CA PHE A 32 20.80 -2.37 -8.64
C PHE A 32 20.57 -3.89 -8.67
N ILE A 33 19.38 -4.32 -8.26
CA ILE A 33 18.99 -5.73 -8.19
C ILE A 33 17.53 -5.89 -8.61
N HIS A 34 17.17 -7.09 -9.05
CA HIS A 34 15.78 -7.40 -9.37
C HIS A 34 14.94 -7.55 -8.09
N GLU A 35 13.71 -7.08 -8.11
CA GLU A 35 12.80 -7.18 -6.97
C GLU A 35 12.31 -8.63 -6.79
N THR A 36 12.80 -9.31 -5.76
CA THR A 36 12.32 -10.64 -5.33
C THR A 36 11.69 -10.57 -3.95
N LYS A 37 10.88 -11.56 -3.58
CA LYS A 37 10.24 -11.61 -2.25
C LYS A 37 11.26 -11.54 -1.11
N ASP A 38 12.38 -12.24 -1.26
CA ASP A 38 13.43 -12.30 -0.23
C ASP A 38 14.11 -10.95 -0.07
N ILE A 39 14.44 -10.28 -1.18
CA ILE A 39 15.02 -8.93 -1.18
C ILE A 39 14.04 -7.93 -0.58
N THR A 40 12.75 -8.02 -0.90
CA THR A 40 11.73 -7.13 -0.32
C THR A 40 11.65 -7.29 1.20
N LYS A 41 11.68 -8.53 1.72
CA LYS A 41 11.68 -8.80 3.16
C LYS A 41 12.95 -8.28 3.84
N GLU A 42 14.11 -8.47 3.20
CA GLU A 42 15.40 -7.94 3.66
C GLU A 42 15.34 -6.42 3.80
N GLU A 43 14.83 -5.70 2.80
CA GLU A 43 14.73 -4.24 2.84
C GLU A 43 13.70 -3.74 3.87
N ILE A 44 12.56 -4.43 4.05
CA ILE A 44 11.59 -4.08 5.10
C ILE A 44 12.25 -4.22 6.47
N THR A 45 12.92 -5.35 6.71
CA THR A 45 13.62 -5.62 7.98
C THR A 45 14.70 -4.57 8.24
N TYR A 46 15.49 -4.24 7.21
CA TYR A 46 16.51 -3.21 7.27
C TYR A 46 15.93 -1.85 7.70
N ILE A 47 14.84 -1.39 7.06
CA ILE A 47 14.21 -0.12 7.42
C ILE A 47 13.57 -0.15 8.80
N GLU A 48 12.93 -1.25 9.19
CA GLU A 48 12.35 -1.41 10.53
C GLU A 48 13.41 -1.41 11.64
N GLU A 49 14.59 -1.99 11.40
CA GLU A 49 15.74 -1.91 12.30
C GLU A 49 16.31 -0.50 12.41
N GLN A 50 16.47 0.20 11.28
CA GLN A 50 16.91 1.61 11.30
C GLN A 50 15.92 2.49 12.06
N ALA A 51 14.62 2.26 11.90
CA ALA A 51 13.57 2.98 12.62
C ALA A 51 13.60 2.70 14.14
N ARG A 52 13.82 1.45 14.56
CA ARG A 52 13.95 1.09 15.98
C ARG A 52 15.19 1.66 16.64
N ASN A 53 16.30 1.72 15.92
CA ASN A 53 17.58 2.20 16.43
C ASN A 53 17.77 3.72 16.33
N LEU A 54 16.74 4.46 15.91
CA LEU A 54 16.81 5.90 15.76
C LEU A 54 16.94 6.56 17.13
N LYS A 55 18.12 7.13 17.41
CA LYS A 55 18.41 7.80 18.69
C LYS A 55 17.70 9.15 18.76
N GLU A 56 17.37 9.55 19.98
CA GLU A 56 16.90 10.90 20.27
C GLU A 56 17.99 11.91 19.89
N ILE A 57 17.63 12.88 19.05
CA ILE A 57 18.54 13.95 18.65
C ILE A 57 18.42 15.07 19.68
N THR A 58 19.51 15.39 20.37
CA THR A 58 19.62 16.59 21.21
C THR A 58 20.14 17.74 20.34
N GLY A 59 19.28 18.70 20.02
CA GLY A 59 19.66 19.93 19.30
C GLY A 59 20.37 20.96 20.20
N MET A 60 21.08 21.92 19.57
CA MET A 60 21.94 22.94 20.19
C MET A 60 21.31 23.75 21.34
N GLU A 61 22.16 24.17 22.29
CA GLU A 61 22.01 25.09 23.45
C GLU A 61 20.83 24.88 24.42
N VAL A 62 19.68 24.41 23.93
CA VAL A 62 18.51 24.01 24.71
C VAL A 62 18.25 22.54 24.42
N SER A 63 18.20 21.71 25.46
CA SER A 63 18.01 20.26 25.35
C SER A 63 16.62 19.89 24.82
N VAL A 64 16.44 20.01 23.49
CA VAL A 64 15.23 19.58 22.80
C VAL A 64 15.33 18.08 22.53
N LYS A 65 14.38 17.32 23.08
CA LYS A 65 14.23 15.87 22.83
C LYS A 65 13.28 15.64 21.66
N ILE A 66 13.79 15.08 20.56
CA ILE A 66 12.99 14.77 19.37
C ILE A 66 12.73 13.26 19.30
N ASN A 67 11.45 12.88 19.38
CA ASN A 67 11.01 11.50 19.15
C ASN A 67 10.57 11.32 17.69
N HIS A 68 11.00 10.24 17.07
CA HIS A 68 10.70 9.92 15.68
C HIS A 68 9.73 8.74 15.62
N ASN A 69 8.63 8.90 14.87
CA ASN A 69 7.70 7.81 14.56
C ASN A 69 7.68 7.63 13.04
N ILE A 70 8.17 6.50 12.56
CA ILE A 70 8.28 6.17 11.14
C ILE A 70 7.19 5.15 10.80
N LEU A 71 6.39 5.44 9.78
CA LEU A 71 5.32 4.57 9.31
C LEU A 71 5.65 4.10 7.89
N LEU A 72 5.60 2.78 7.67
CA LEU A 72 5.88 2.16 6.37
C LEU A 72 4.62 2.11 5.49
N THR A 73 4.04 3.26 5.19
CA THR A 73 2.76 3.35 4.45
C THR A 73 2.93 3.57 2.95
N MET A 74 4.13 3.94 2.49
CA MET A 74 4.43 4.20 1.08
C MET A 74 4.90 2.94 0.37
N VAL A 75 4.10 1.87 0.46
CA VAL A 75 4.37 0.58 -0.17
C VAL A 75 3.26 0.21 -1.14
N ASP A 76 3.59 -0.61 -2.13
CA ASP A 76 2.60 -1.19 -3.04
C ASP A 76 2.01 -2.48 -2.47
N GLY A 77 0.90 -2.95 -3.07
CA GLY A 77 0.24 -4.16 -2.61
C GLY A 77 1.05 -5.45 -2.81
N LYS A 78 2.02 -5.46 -3.74
CA LYS A 78 2.90 -6.62 -3.96
C LYS A 78 3.92 -6.73 -2.82
N VAL A 79 4.47 -5.60 -2.38
CA VAL A 79 5.32 -5.49 -1.20
C VAL A 79 4.55 -5.91 0.05
N CYS A 80 3.31 -5.45 0.23
CA CYS A 80 2.46 -5.91 1.35
C CYS A 80 2.27 -7.44 1.34
N ASN A 81 1.97 -8.03 0.17
CA ASN A 81 1.82 -9.48 0.06
C ASN A 81 3.10 -10.24 0.37
N ALA A 82 4.27 -9.72 -0.04
CA ALA A 82 5.56 -10.31 0.31
C ALA A 82 5.83 -10.21 1.82
N ALA A 83 5.44 -9.10 2.44
CA ALA A 83 5.64 -8.86 3.87
C ALA A 83 4.74 -9.73 4.77
N THR A 84 3.49 -10.01 4.34
CA THR A 84 2.52 -10.83 5.09
C THR A 84 2.53 -12.31 4.69
N ASP A 85 3.52 -12.74 3.90
CA ASP A 85 3.59 -14.11 3.36
C ASP A 85 2.32 -14.56 2.61
N THR A 86 1.57 -13.59 2.07
CA THR A 86 0.38 -13.86 1.28
C THR A 86 0.79 -14.37 -0.10
N ALA A 87 0.58 -15.66 -0.34
CA ALA A 87 1.05 -16.35 -1.53
C ALA A 87 0.46 -15.81 -2.86
N SER A 88 -0.73 -15.21 -2.83
CA SER A 88 -1.46 -14.77 -4.02
C SER A 88 -1.77 -13.27 -4.00
N THR A 89 -1.53 -12.60 -5.12
CA THR A 89 -1.95 -11.21 -5.34
C THR A 89 -3.47 -11.02 -5.44
N MET A 90 -4.23 -12.12 -5.54
CA MET A 90 -5.70 -12.13 -5.55
C MET A 90 -6.31 -12.35 -4.16
N ARG A 91 -5.47 -12.50 -3.12
CA ARG A 91 -5.90 -12.52 -1.73
C ARG A 91 -5.67 -11.15 -1.11
N CYS A 92 -6.60 -10.73 -0.27
CA CYS A 92 -6.42 -9.50 0.49
C CYS A 92 -5.36 -9.71 1.57
N TYR A 93 -4.33 -8.88 1.60
CA TYR A 93 -3.28 -8.94 2.63
C TYR A 93 -3.77 -8.53 4.03
N ILE A 94 -4.96 -7.91 4.12
CA ILE A 94 -5.56 -7.44 5.38
C ILE A 94 -6.41 -8.52 6.04
N CYS A 95 -7.29 -9.18 5.27
CA CYS A 95 -8.26 -10.16 5.79
C CYS A 95 -8.07 -11.59 5.27
N GLY A 96 -7.11 -11.83 4.37
CA GLY A 96 -6.83 -13.15 3.79
C GLY A 96 -7.89 -13.69 2.81
N GLN A 97 -9.03 -13.00 2.68
CA GLN A 97 -10.16 -13.43 1.85
C GLN A 97 -9.88 -13.31 0.35
N THR A 98 -10.60 -14.12 -0.43
CA THR A 98 -10.55 -14.09 -1.90
C THR A 98 -11.78 -13.39 -2.49
N SER A 99 -11.75 -13.08 -3.79
CA SER A 99 -12.89 -12.48 -4.52
C SER A 99 -14.21 -13.26 -4.39
N LYS A 100 -14.16 -14.58 -4.18
CA LYS A 100 -15.37 -15.39 -3.94
C LYS A 100 -15.97 -15.15 -2.55
N ASP A 101 -15.12 -14.89 -1.57
CA ASP A 101 -15.52 -14.68 -0.19
C ASP A 101 -16.05 -13.26 0.03
N PHE A 102 -15.54 -12.27 -0.71
CA PHE A 102 -16.02 -10.88 -0.63
C PHE A 102 -17.49 -10.68 -1.01
N ASN A 103 -18.08 -11.60 -1.77
CA ASN A 103 -19.52 -11.57 -2.05
C ASN A 103 -20.36 -11.99 -0.84
N LYS A 104 -19.75 -12.64 0.16
CA LYS A 104 -20.35 -12.91 1.46
C LYS A 104 -20.05 -11.67 2.30
N LEU A 105 -21.08 -10.87 2.61
CA LEU A 105 -20.95 -9.60 3.34
C LEU A 105 -20.57 -9.77 4.83
N GLU A 106 -19.94 -10.89 5.18
CA GLU A 106 -19.46 -11.19 6.51
C GLU A 106 -18.08 -10.55 6.72
N ILE A 107 -17.93 -9.85 7.83
CA ILE A 107 -16.66 -9.22 8.20
C ILE A 107 -15.68 -10.34 8.56
N GLY A 108 -14.68 -10.55 7.71
CA GLY A 108 -13.59 -11.48 7.97
C GLY A 108 -12.65 -10.98 9.08
N ASN A 109 -11.88 -11.90 9.66
CA ASN A 109 -10.83 -11.55 10.61
C ASN A 109 -9.78 -10.64 9.96
N VAL A 110 -9.40 -9.57 10.64
CA VAL A 110 -8.40 -8.60 10.19
C VAL A 110 -7.05 -8.92 10.84
N CYS A 111 -5.99 -8.97 10.04
CA CYS A 111 -4.62 -9.05 10.52
C CYS A 111 -4.15 -7.65 10.95
N GLU A 112 -4.08 -7.38 12.25
CA GLU A 112 -3.69 -6.05 12.78
C GLU A 112 -2.29 -5.62 12.33
N GLU A 113 -1.35 -6.56 12.21
CA GLU A 113 0.02 -6.31 11.76
C GLU A 113 0.07 -5.76 10.34
N SER A 114 -0.91 -6.09 9.50
CA SER A 114 -1.01 -5.60 8.13
C SER A 114 -1.43 -4.12 8.05
N LEU A 115 -2.05 -3.58 9.11
CA LEU A 115 -2.55 -2.20 9.12
C LEU A 115 -1.41 -1.18 9.11
N LYS A 116 -0.20 -1.56 9.53
CA LYS A 116 1.00 -0.69 9.50
C LYS A 116 1.37 -0.23 8.10
N PHE A 117 0.98 -0.99 7.07
CA PHE A 117 1.24 -0.66 5.67
C PHE A 117 0.26 0.37 5.09
N GLY A 118 -0.82 0.68 5.82
CA GLY A 118 -1.85 1.60 5.35
C GLY A 118 -2.53 1.15 4.05
N LEU A 119 -3.18 2.11 3.38
CA LEU A 119 -3.84 1.90 2.10
C LEU A 119 -3.08 2.59 0.97
N SER A 120 -2.72 1.81 -0.05
CA SER A 120 -2.09 2.32 -1.27
C SER A 120 -3.14 2.97 -2.17
N ILE A 121 -3.50 4.24 -1.90
CA ILE A 121 -4.57 4.97 -2.60
C ILE A 121 -4.34 5.04 -4.11
N LEU A 122 -3.09 5.15 -4.55
CA LEU A 122 -2.73 5.12 -5.97
C LEU A 122 -3.17 3.81 -6.63
N HIS A 123 -2.78 2.68 -6.06
CA HIS A 123 -3.15 1.36 -6.59
C HIS A 123 -4.65 1.10 -6.44
N ALA A 124 -5.28 1.56 -5.37
CA ALA A 124 -6.73 1.45 -5.20
C ALA A 124 -7.48 2.12 -6.36
N ARG A 125 -7.08 3.34 -6.75
CA ARG A 125 -7.68 4.06 -7.89
C ARG A 125 -7.45 3.35 -9.22
N ILE A 126 -6.22 2.88 -9.47
CA ILE A 126 -5.88 2.16 -10.71
C ILE A 126 -6.70 0.88 -10.82
N ARG A 127 -6.77 0.08 -9.75
CA ARG A 127 -7.53 -1.17 -9.73
C ARG A 127 -9.03 -0.95 -9.83
N PHE A 128 -9.55 0.10 -9.22
CA PHE A 128 -10.95 0.49 -9.36
C PHE A 128 -11.29 0.84 -10.81
N PHE A 129 -10.45 1.63 -11.48
CA PHE A 129 -10.66 1.94 -12.89
C PHE A 129 -10.55 0.69 -13.79
N GLU A 130 -9.56 -0.18 -13.53
CA GLU A 130 -9.41 -1.45 -14.24
C GLU A 130 -10.65 -2.34 -14.08
N LEU A 131 -11.22 -2.40 -12.87
CA LEU A 131 -12.48 -3.11 -12.60
C LEU A 131 -13.64 -2.56 -13.44
N LEU A 132 -13.80 -1.23 -13.50
CA LEU A 132 -14.85 -0.60 -14.30
C LEU A 132 -14.71 -0.93 -15.79
N LEU A 133 -13.49 -0.93 -16.33
CA LEU A 133 -13.23 -1.34 -17.70
C LEU A 133 -13.59 -2.82 -17.93
N HIS A 134 -13.16 -3.71 -17.03
CA HIS A 134 -13.50 -5.14 -17.13
C HIS A 134 -15.00 -5.39 -17.03
N LEU A 135 -15.72 -4.62 -16.22
CA LEU A 135 -17.18 -4.67 -16.14
C LEU A 135 -17.81 -4.23 -17.46
N ALA A 136 -17.36 -3.11 -18.05
CA ALA A 136 -17.86 -2.61 -19.32
C ALA A 136 -17.63 -3.63 -20.47
N TYR A 137 -16.43 -4.22 -20.56
CA TYR A 137 -16.13 -5.23 -21.59
C TYR A 137 -16.98 -6.50 -21.46
N LYS A 138 -17.40 -6.84 -20.23
CA LYS A 138 -18.16 -8.07 -19.92
C LYS A 138 -19.66 -7.82 -19.78
N ALA A 139 -20.14 -6.57 -19.87
CA ALA A 139 -21.55 -6.25 -19.78
C ALA A 139 -22.43 -7.08 -20.74
N PRO A 140 -22.02 -7.34 -22.01
CA PRO A 140 -22.79 -8.21 -22.90
C PRO A 140 -22.79 -9.69 -22.49
N LEU A 141 -21.73 -10.15 -21.82
CA LEU A 141 -21.56 -11.55 -21.42
C LEU A 141 -22.24 -11.88 -20.10
N GLN A 142 -22.39 -10.90 -19.21
CA GLN A 142 -22.93 -11.05 -17.85
C GLN A 142 -22.25 -12.16 -17.02
N LYS A 143 -20.98 -12.45 -17.34
CA LYS A 143 -20.14 -13.47 -16.67
C LYS A 143 -18.88 -12.84 -16.11
N TRP A 144 -18.43 -13.32 -14.94
CA TRP A 144 -17.16 -12.89 -14.36
C TRP A 144 -15.94 -13.39 -15.17
N GLN A 145 -15.99 -14.61 -15.68
CA GLN A 145 -14.90 -15.25 -16.44
C GLN A 145 -15.34 -15.57 -17.87
N ALA A 146 -14.58 -15.09 -18.85
CA ALA A 146 -14.71 -15.44 -20.26
C ALA A 146 -13.77 -16.61 -20.58
N ARG A 147 -14.30 -17.85 -20.56
CA ARG A 147 -13.47 -19.06 -20.74
C ARG A 147 -13.55 -19.63 -22.15
N THR A 148 -14.71 -19.54 -22.81
CA THR A 148 -14.91 -20.11 -24.15
C THR A 148 -14.30 -19.21 -25.24
N ALA A 149 -14.14 -19.75 -26.44
CA ALA A 149 -13.61 -18.99 -27.58
C ALA A 149 -14.58 -17.86 -27.98
N GLU A 150 -15.89 -18.13 -27.90
CA GLU A 150 -16.95 -17.16 -28.19
C GLU A 150 -16.93 -16.00 -27.19
N ASP A 151 -16.87 -16.31 -25.88
CA ASP A 151 -16.80 -15.29 -24.82
C ASP A 151 -15.57 -14.38 -25.03
N LYS A 152 -14.42 -14.95 -25.43
CA LYS A 152 -13.18 -14.19 -25.69
C LYS A 152 -13.31 -13.29 -26.92
N ASN A 153 -13.99 -13.74 -27.98
CA ASN A 153 -14.22 -12.93 -29.17
C ASN A 153 -15.12 -11.73 -28.88
N ILE A 154 -16.25 -11.95 -28.19
CA ILE A 154 -17.17 -10.88 -27.77
C ILE A 154 -16.44 -9.84 -26.90
N LEU A 155 -15.62 -10.31 -25.95
CA LEU A 155 -14.84 -9.43 -25.09
C LEU A 155 -13.83 -8.60 -25.89
N LYS A 156 -13.14 -9.21 -26.87
CA LYS A 156 -12.18 -8.52 -27.74
C LYS A 156 -12.87 -7.44 -28.58
N GLU A 157 -14.01 -7.75 -29.19
CA GLU A 157 -14.80 -6.79 -29.97
C GLU A 157 -15.33 -5.64 -29.10
N THR A 158 -15.86 -5.94 -27.92
CA THR A 158 -16.38 -4.92 -26.99
C THR A 158 -15.26 -4.01 -26.50
N LYS A 159 -14.08 -4.57 -26.21
CA LYS A 159 -12.89 -3.81 -25.85
C LYS A 159 -12.45 -2.87 -26.98
N GLN A 160 -12.43 -3.34 -28.23
CA GLN A 160 -12.10 -2.49 -29.39
C GLN A 160 -13.10 -1.37 -29.65
N LYS A 161 -14.36 -1.51 -29.22
CA LYS A 161 -15.37 -0.46 -29.36
C LYS A 161 -15.25 0.63 -28.29
N ILE A 162 -14.74 0.28 -27.12
CA ILE A 162 -14.64 1.19 -25.96
C ILE A 162 -13.29 1.92 -25.92
N GLN A 163 -12.21 1.29 -26.40
CA GLN A 163 -10.85 1.84 -26.45
C GLN A 163 -10.53 2.43 -27.81
#